data_AF-A0A6J7IFK2-F1
#
_entry.id   AF-A0A6J7IFK2-F1
#
_cell.length_a   1.000
_cell.length_b   1.000
_cell.length_c   1.000
_cell.angle_alpha   90.00
_cell.angle_beta   90.00
_cell.angle_gamma   90.00
#
_symmetry.space_group_name_H-M   'P 1'
#
loop_
_entity.id
_entity.type
_entity.pdbx_description
1 polymer ?
#
loop_
_entity_poly.entity_id
_entity_poly.type
_entity_poly.pdbx_seq_one_letter_code
_entity_poly.pdbx_strand_id
1 'polypeptide(L)'
;MTPRPRRLPTTTVRALLVPALAVVAFGLAACGGDDGDAGTTGTTGTTAGPATTTRGADAPRLSLGDAKEAAGTVSVCGAISEMRLLRPAIRRFDGVSERLQASTLGFPDGDGRPLRAFQERQREESRDCDLYVAAAADEIPALAADGDLFDLARALKGWTAAPGAPPLRPVLDGERAFGLPVRADDATGVMVLSVHGRNPGGALEVLRALADARLRDD
;
A
#
# COMPACT_ATOMS: atom_id res chain seq x y z
N MET A 1 9.28 -38.92 -52.75
CA MET A 1 8.69 -37.71 -52.15
C MET A 1 9.78 -37.01 -51.34
N THR A 2 10.24 -35.86 -51.80
CA THR A 2 11.35 -35.08 -51.24
C THR A 2 10.84 -34.16 -50.11
N PRO A 3 11.52 -34.10 -48.94
CA PRO A 3 11.12 -33.19 -47.88
C PRO A 3 11.57 -31.75 -48.19
N ARG A 4 10.63 -30.79 -48.05
CA ARG A 4 10.92 -29.35 -48.14
C ARG A 4 11.61 -28.86 -46.85
N PRO A 5 12.67 -28.06 -46.92
CA PRO A 5 13.27 -27.43 -45.74
C PRO A 5 12.40 -26.25 -45.26
N ARG A 6 12.05 -26.25 -43.97
CA ARG A 6 11.46 -25.10 -43.26
C ARG A 6 12.57 -24.08 -42.95
N ARG A 7 12.41 -22.84 -43.39
CA ARG A 7 13.27 -21.71 -43.03
C ARG A 7 12.86 -21.18 -41.65
N LEU A 8 13.83 -21.00 -40.77
CA LEU A 8 13.67 -20.31 -39.48
C LEU A 8 13.78 -18.79 -39.68
N PRO A 9 13.00 -17.96 -38.96
CA PRO A 9 13.14 -16.51 -39.01
C PRO A 9 14.38 -16.04 -38.24
N THR A 10 15.18 -15.22 -38.90
CA THR A 10 16.37 -14.54 -38.38
C THR A 10 15.92 -13.36 -37.51
N THR A 11 16.06 -13.44 -36.19
CA THR A 11 15.80 -12.31 -35.29
C THR A 11 17.07 -11.47 -35.16
N THR A 12 17.01 -10.26 -35.70
CA THR A 12 18.08 -9.26 -35.68
C THR A 12 18.28 -8.70 -34.27
N VAL A 13 19.43 -8.96 -33.65
CA VAL A 13 19.84 -8.35 -32.37
C VAL A 13 20.35 -6.94 -32.65
N ARG A 14 19.59 -5.92 -32.23
CA ARG A 14 20.09 -4.54 -32.16
C ARG A 14 20.72 -4.30 -30.79
N ALA A 15 22.04 -4.41 -30.74
CA ALA A 15 22.85 -3.82 -29.69
C ALA A 15 22.77 -2.30 -29.78
N LEU A 16 22.40 -1.62 -28.70
CA LEU A 16 22.45 -0.17 -28.60
C LEU A 16 23.40 0.21 -27.47
N LEU A 17 24.44 0.94 -27.89
CA LEU A 17 25.59 1.37 -27.14
C LEU A 17 25.25 2.28 -25.95
N VAL A 18 26.01 2.08 -24.87
CA VAL A 18 26.26 3.04 -23.78
C VAL A 18 27.24 4.11 -24.27
N PRO A 19 27.07 5.38 -23.83
CA PRO A 19 28.21 6.23 -23.52
C PRO A 19 28.19 6.66 -22.06
N ALA A 20 29.31 6.38 -21.38
CA ALA A 20 29.69 6.96 -20.10
C ALA A 20 30.39 8.32 -20.33
N LEU A 21 30.16 9.30 -19.45
CA LEU A 21 31.09 10.34 -18.94
C LEU A 21 30.22 11.33 -18.11
N ALA A 22 30.30 11.34 -16.77
CA ALA A 22 31.27 12.05 -15.90
C ALA A 22 31.05 13.57 -15.82
N VAL A 23 30.84 14.10 -14.60
CA VAL A 23 31.55 15.26 -13.99
C VAL A 23 31.03 15.53 -12.56
N VAL A 24 32.00 15.79 -11.69
CA VAL A 24 31.95 16.09 -10.25
C VAL A 24 31.55 17.54 -9.98
N ALA A 25 30.81 17.80 -8.90
CA ALA A 25 30.90 19.07 -8.17
C ALA A 25 30.62 18.88 -6.67
N PHE A 26 31.70 18.99 -5.88
CA PHE A 26 31.66 19.25 -4.45
C PHE A 26 31.06 20.63 -4.18
N GLY A 27 30.21 20.73 -3.16
CA GLY A 27 29.75 21.99 -2.59
C GLY A 27 29.77 21.92 -1.07
N LEU A 28 30.96 22.04 -0.48
CA LEU A 28 31.16 22.37 0.92
C LEU A 28 31.43 23.88 1.00
N ALA A 29 30.54 24.61 1.67
CA ALA A 29 30.80 25.96 2.16
C ALA A 29 30.50 26.03 3.68
N ALA A 30 31.59 26.13 4.44
CA ALA A 30 31.88 27.00 5.59
C ALA A 30 30.98 28.27 5.73
N CYS A 31 30.87 29.05 6.81
CA CYS A 31 31.45 29.19 8.16
C CYS A 31 30.81 30.46 8.82
N GLY A 32 30.83 30.58 10.16
CA GLY A 32 30.78 31.84 10.96
C GLY A 32 29.54 31.94 11.88
N GLY A 33 29.60 32.07 13.22
CA GLY A 33 30.54 32.79 14.14
C GLY A 33 30.18 34.30 14.16
N ASP A 34 29.94 35.04 15.25
CA ASP A 34 30.19 34.88 16.69
C ASP A 34 29.39 35.94 17.50
N ASP A 35 29.30 35.74 18.82
CA ASP A 35 29.16 36.65 20.00
C ASP A 35 28.07 37.75 20.17
N GLY A 36 27.49 37.81 21.40
CA GLY A 36 26.79 39.01 21.89
C GLY A 36 25.87 38.89 23.12
N ASP A 37 26.44 38.58 24.28
CA ASP A 37 26.07 38.92 25.68
C ASP A 37 24.62 39.09 26.23
N ALA A 38 24.39 38.29 27.27
CA ALA A 38 23.94 38.62 28.63
C ALA A 38 22.71 39.53 28.88
N GLY A 39 21.63 38.87 29.33
CA GLY A 39 20.56 39.47 30.12
C GLY A 39 19.88 38.42 31.01
N THR A 40 20.45 38.18 32.19
CA THR A 40 19.85 37.36 33.26
C THR A 40 18.65 38.05 33.91
N THR A 41 17.46 37.44 33.82
CA THR A 41 16.44 37.45 34.89
C THR A 41 15.61 36.18 34.79
N GLY A 42 15.58 35.38 35.86
CA GLY A 42 15.00 34.03 35.87
C GLY A 42 13.47 34.01 35.85
N THR A 43 12.90 32.92 35.34
CA THR A 43 11.63 32.33 35.77
C THR A 43 11.61 30.85 35.35
N THR A 44 11.32 29.98 36.31
CA THR A 44 11.13 28.53 36.19
C THR A 44 9.98 28.21 35.22
N GLY A 45 10.18 27.29 34.27
CA GLY A 45 9.06 26.73 33.50
C GLY A 45 9.45 26.14 32.15
N THR A 46 9.62 24.81 32.14
CA THR A 46 9.49 23.88 31.00
C THR A 46 9.58 24.48 29.60
N THR A 47 10.80 24.61 29.07
CA THR A 47 10.98 24.81 27.62
C THR A 47 10.80 23.46 26.95
N ALA A 48 9.64 23.26 26.35
CA ALA A 48 9.40 22.19 25.41
C ALA A 48 10.53 22.21 24.37
N GLY A 49 11.25 21.08 24.23
CA GLY A 49 12.02 20.81 23.02
C GLY A 49 11.09 20.91 21.80
N PRO A 50 11.64 21.04 20.58
CA PRO A 50 10.83 21.11 19.37
C PRO A 50 9.78 20.02 19.46
N ALA A 51 8.51 20.43 19.44
CA ALA A 51 7.40 19.51 19.47
C ALA A 51 7.63 18.55 18.31
N THR A 52 8.00 17.31 18.62
CA THR A 52 7.78 16.19 17.72
C THR A 52 6.28 16.26 17.47
N THR A 53 5.89 16.79 16.31
CA THR A 53 4.52 16.78 15.86
C THR A 53 4.16 15.31 15.74
N THR A 54 3.56 14.76 16.79
CA THR A 54 2.84 13.50 16.72
C THR A 54 1.85 13.71 15.58
N ARG A 55 2.08 13.04 14.45
CA ARG A 55 1.21 13.05 13.28
C ARG A 55 -0.07 12.30 13.64
N GLY A 56 -0.81 12.79 14.63
CA GLY A 56 -2.20 12.45 14.91
C GLY A 56 -3.10 13.19 13.92
N ALA A 57 -2.80 13.07 12.63
CA ALA A 57 -3.68 13.57 11.60
C ALA A 57 -4.91 12.65 11.57
N ASP A 58 -6.11 13.23 11.54
CA ASP A 58 -7.33 12.49 11.22
C ASP A 58 -7.07 11.69 9.93
N ALA A 59 -7.02 10.35 10.05
CA ALA A 59 -6.79 9.52 8.89
C ALA A 59 -7.86 9.80 7.83
N PRO A 60 -7.46 9.91 6.55
CA PRO A 60 -8.42 10.21 5.50
C PRO A 60 -9.48 9.11 5.45
N ARG A 61 -10.73 9.50 5.16
CA ARG A 61 -11.88 8.60 5.18
C ARG A 61 -12.43 8.40 3.78
N LEU A 62 -12.82 7.16 3.48
CA LEU A 62 -13.52 6.82 2.25
C LEU A 62 -14.98 6.47 2.52
N SER A 63 -15.83 6.74 1.52
CA SER A 63 -17.22 6.32 1.50
C SER A 63 -17.43 5.22 0.46
N LEU A 64 -18.50 4.45 0.60
CA LEU A 64 -18.88 3.48 -0.43
C LEU A 64 -19.30 4.13 -1.76
N GLY A 65 -19.64 5.42 -1.76
CA GLY A 65 -19.89 6.15 -3.00
C GLY A 65 -18.65 6.18 -3.89
N ASP A 66 -17.48 6.36 -3.27
CA ASP A 66 -16.19 6.44 -3.96
C ASP A 66 -15.80 5.11 -4.65
N ALA A 67 -16.30 3.97 -4.14
CA ALA A 67 -16.06 2.65 -4.71
C ALA A 67 -16.92 2.37 -5.96
N LYS A 68 -18.18 2.80 -5.99
CA LYS A 68 -19.14 2.45 -7.05
C LYS A 68 -18.80 3.02 -8.42
N GLU A 69 -18.14 4.17 -8.44
CA GLU A 69 -17.78 4.87 -9.68
C GLU A 69 -16.32 4.62 -10.09
N ALA A 70 -15.58 3.84 -9.30
CA ALA A 70 -14.17 3.59 -9.56
C ALA A 70 -13.95 2.80 -10.87
N ALA A 71 -12.86 3.13 -11.56
CA ALA A 71 -12.42 2.46 -12.76
C ALA A 71 -10.88 2.47 -12.83
N GLY A 72 -10.32 1.64 -13.71
CA GLY A 72 -8.88 1.54 -13.95
C GLY A 72 -8.20 0.44 -13.16
N THR A 73 -6.90 0.60 -12.92
CA THR A 73 -6.08 -0.42 -12.27
C THR A 73 -5.94 -0.14 -10.77
N VAL A 74 -5.94 -1.20 -9.98
CA VAL A 74 -5.63 -1.23 -8.54
C VAL A 74 -4.40 -2.11 -8.34
N SER A 75 -3.42 -1.61 -7.59
CA SER A 75 -2.19 -2.31 -7.24
C SER A 75 -2.30 -2.90 -5.83
N VAL A 76 -2.15 -4.22 -5.74
CA VAL A 76 -2.14 -4.97 -4.49
C VAL A 76 -0.71 -5.41 -4.19
N CYS A 77 -0.18 -5.02 -3.05
CA CYS A 77 1.19 -5.33 -2.64
C CYS A 77 1.22 -6.20 -1.40
N GLY A 78 2.33 -6.91 -1.22
CA GLY A 78 2.59 -7.73 -0.05
C GLY A 78 3.77 -8.66 -0.30
N ALA A 79 3.98 -9.63 0.58
CA ALA A 79 5.00 -10.65 0.37
C ALA A 79 4.78 -11.40 -0.97
N ILE A 80 5.85 -11.77 -1.68
CA ILE A 80 5.76 -12.55 -2.93
C ILE A 80 4.97 -13.85 -2.69
N SER A 81 5.16 -14.51 -1.54
CA SER A 81 4.42 -15.72 -1.17
C SER A 81 2.92 -15.45 -1.09
N GLU A 82 2.51 -14.39 -0.40
CA GLU A 82 1.11 -13.99 -0.24
C GLU A 82 0.48 -13.56 -1.57
N MET A 83 1.19 -12.77 -2.37
CA MET A 83 0.72 -12.36 -3.69
C MET A 83 0.49 -13.54 -4.62
N ARG A 84 1.32 -14.59 -4.51
CA ARG A 84 1.12 -15.82 -5.27
C ARG A 84 -0.14 -16.57 -4.83
N LEU A 85 -0.45 -16.61 -3.53
CA LEU A 85 -1.67 -17.23 -3.00
C LEU A 85 -2.93 -16.43 -3.32
N LEU A 86 -2.84 -15.09 -3.37
CA LEU A 86 -3.97 -14.21 -3.66
C LEU A 86 -4.35 -14.15 -5.16
N ARG A 87 -3.44 -14.58 -6.06
CA ARG A 87 -3.64 -14.52 -7.53
C ARG A 87 -4.92 -15.17 -8.04
N PRO A 88 -5.38 -16.34 -7.55
CA PRO A 88 -6.62 -16.94 -8.05
C PRO A 88 -7.84 -16.08 -7.68
N ALA A 89 -7.91 -15.54 -6.47
CA ALA A 89 -8.97 -14.61 -6.06
C ALA A 89 -8.96 -13.30 -6.86
N ILE A 90 -7.77 -12.73 -7.12
CA ILE A 90 -7.63 -11.56 -8.00
C ILE A 90 -8.12 -11.88 -9.42
N ARG A 91 -7.78 -13.05 -9.97
CA ARG A 91 -8.28 -13.47 -11.29
C ARG A 91 -9.80 -13.68 -11.32
N ARG A 92 -10.40 -14.18 -10.24
CA ARG A 92 -11.85 -14.26 -10.09
C ARG A 92 -12.48 -12.87 -10.11
N PHE A 93 -11.91 -11.92 -9.37
CA PHE A 93 -12.33 -10.51 -9.38
C PHE A 93 -12.24 -9.89 -10.78
N ASP A 94 -11.08 -10.02 -11.45
CA ASP A 94 -10.88 -9.47 -12.80
C ASP A 94 -11.83 -10.08 -13.84
N GLY A 95 -12.23 -11.34 -13.64
CA GLY A 95 -13.18 -12.03 -14.52
C GLY A 95 -14.63 -11.54 -14.40
N VAL A 96 -15.00 -10.88 -13.30
CA VAL A 96 -16.36 -10.35 -13.06
C VAL A 96 -16.43 -8.83 -13.11
N SER A 97 -15.29 -8.15 -12.97
CA SER A 97 -15.20 -6.69 -12.96
C SER A 97 -14.95 -6.14 -14.36
N GLU A 98 -15.90 -5.39 -14.92
CA GLU A 98 -15.74 -4.75 -16.24
C GLU A 98 -14.92 -3.44 -16.19
N ARG A 99 -14.84 -2.80 -15.01
CA ARG A 99 -14.29 -1.44 -14.86
C ARG A 99 -12.96 -1.38 -14.13
N LEU A 100 -12.71 -2.35 -13.26
CA LEU A 100 -11.52 -2.41 -12.41
C LEU A 100 -10.70 -3.66 -12.73
N GLN A 101 -9.39 -3.49 -12.74
CA GLN A 101 -8.42 -4.59 -12.82
C GLN A 101 -7.49 -4.53 -11.61
N ALA A 102 -7.25 -5.66 -10.97
CA ALA A 102 -6.29 -5.78 -9.88
C ALA A 102 -4.95 -6.34 -10.41
N SER A 103 -3.86 -5.70 -10.02
CA SER A 103 -2.49 -6.12 -10.32
C SER A 103 -1.74 -6.42 -9.03
N THR A 104 -0.72 -7.27 -9.08
CA THR A 104 0.06 -7.64 -7.89
C THR A 104 1.48 -7.08 -7.97
N LEU A 105 1.97 -6.53 -6.85
CA LEU A 105 3.34 -6.10 -6.64
C LEU A 105 3.94 -6.88 -5.46
N GLY A 106 4.82 -7.84 -5.76
CA GLY A 106 5.45 -8.65 -4.73
C GLY A 106 6.68 -7.97 -4.11
N PHE A 107 6.72 -7.91 -2.78
CA PHE A 107 7.90 -7.57 -2.00
C PHE A 107 8.64 -8.84 -1.56
N PRO A 108 9.97 -8.81 -1.44
CA PRO A 108 10.73 -9.95 -0.97
C PRO A 108 10.19 -10.51 0.36
N ASP A 109 10.01 -11.83 0.42
CA ASP A 109 9.56 -12.52 1.63
C ASP A 109 10.61 -12.43 2.77
N GLY A 110 10.17 -12.69 3.99
CA GLY A 110 11.03 -12.79 5.19
C GLY A 110 10.86 -11.65 6.19
N ASP A 111 11.46 -11.82 7.38
CA ASP A 111 11.38 -11.03 8.62
C ASP A 111 11.04 -9.53 8.46
N GLY A 112 9.74 -9.23 8.30
CA GLY A 112 9.23 -7.87 8.15
C GLY A 112 9.71 -7.11 6.90
N ARG A 113 10.31 -7.80 5.91
CA ARG A 113 10.75 -7.18 4.64
C ARG A 113 9.58 -6.57 3.86
N PRO A 114 8.41 -7.23 3.72
CA PRO A 114 7.27 -6.61 3.06
C PRO A 114 6.80 -5.33 3.74
N LEU A 115 6.72 -5.34 5.08
CA LEU A 115 6.32 -4.18 5.88
C LEU A 115 7.27 -3.00 5.69
N ARG A 116 8.59 -3.24 5.78
CA ARG A 116 9.59 -2.18 5.57
C ARG A 116 9.53 -1.61 4.15
N ALA A 117 9.37 -2.45 3.14
CA ALA A 117 9.24 -2.01 1.75
C ALA A 117 7.96 -1.18 1.53
N PHE A 118 6.86 -1.53 2.19
CA PHE A 118 5.64 -0.73 2.17
C PHE A 118 5.86 0.63 2.85
N GLN A 119 6.43 0.66 4.06
CA GLN A 119 6.72 1.91 4.78
C GLN A 119 7.69 2.83 4.04
N GLU A 120 8.71 2.28 3.37
CA GLU A 120 9.61 3.06 2.51
C GLU A 120 8.84 3.76 1.39
N ARG A 121 7.94 3.04 0.72
CA ARG A 121 7.06 3.62 -0.31
C ARG A 121 6.12 4.69 0.24
N GLN A 122 5.61 4.54 1.47
CA GLN A 122 4.79 5.58 2.11
C GLN A 122 5.61 6.84 2.37
N ARG A 123 6.86 6.70 2.86
CA ARG A 123 7.78 7.84 3.05
C ARG A 123 8.13 8.54 1.74
N GLU A 124 8.17 7.81 0.63
CA GLU A 124 8.38 8.34 -0.72
C GLU A 124 7.10 8.87 -1.39
N GLU A 125 5.95 8.80 -0.70
CA GLU A 125 4.62 9.12 -1.25
C GLU A 125 4.31 8.38 -2.57
N SER A 126 4.81 7.15 -2.69
CA SER A 126 4.69 6.33 -3.90
C SER A 126 3.25 5.95 -4.16
N ARG A 127 2.83 6.08 -5.43
CA ARG A 127 1.49 5.72 -5.93
C ARG A 127 1.43 4.33 -6.57
N ASP A 128 2.39 3.47 -6.24
CA ASP A 128 2.53 2.13 -6.81
C ASP A 128 1.83 1.05 -5.98
N CYS A 129 1.27 1.44 -4.82
CA CYS A 129 0.59 0.53 -3.92
C CYS A 129 -0.72 1.13 -3.42
N ASP A 130 -1.84 0.61 -3.90
CA ASP A 130 -3.19 1.02 -3.49
C ASP A 130 -3.67 0.21 -2.28
N LEU A 131 -3.39 -1.08 -2.29
CA LEU A 131 -3.71 -2.04 -1.22
C LEU A 131 -2.44 -2.73 -0.75
N TYR A 132 -2.27 -2.87 0.56
CA TYR A 132 -1.20 -3.67 1.15
C TYR A 132 -1.78 -4.84 1.94
N VAL A 133 -1.22 -6.04 1.75
CA VAL A 133 -1.52 -7.23 2.54
C VAL A 133 -0.47 -7.32 3.65
N ALA A 134 -0.86 -6.92 4.86
CA ALA A 134 -0.08 -7.14 6.06
C ALA A 134 -0.14 -8.61 6.47
N ALA A 135 0.99 -9.15 6.93
CA ALA A 135 1.07 -10.56 7.33
C ALA A 135 0.24 -10.83 8.60
N ALA A 136 0.14 -9.83 9.48
CA ALA A 136 -0.57 -9.94 10.74
C ALA A 136 -1.24 -8.62 11.15
N ALA A 137 -2.25 -8.73 12.02
CA ALA A 137 -3.06 -7.60 12.46
C ALA A 137 -2.31 -6.64 13.39
N ASP A 138 -1.25 -7.10 14.06
CA ASP A 138 -0.40 -6.32 14.95
C ASP A 138 0.54 -5.35 14.19
N GLU A 139 0.72 -5.51 12.89
CA GLU A 139 1.43 -4.54 12.03
C GLU A 139 0.61 -3.25 11.81
N ILE A 140 -0.72 -3.32 11.90
CA ILE A 140 -1.63 -2.26 11.47
C ILE A 140 -1.60 -1.01 12.37
N PRO A 141 -1.58 -1.11 13.72
CA PRO A 141 -1.56 0.07 14.57
C PRO A 141 -0.37 1.01 14.31
N ALA A 142 0.81 0.46 14.01
CA ALA A 142 1.99 1.27 13.68
C ALA A 142 1.79 2.04 12.36
N LEU A 143 1.32 1.37 11.31
CA LEU A 143 1.02 2.01 10.02
C LEU A 143 -0.08 3.09 10.16
N ALA A 144 -1.11 2.81 10.97
CA ALA A 144 -2.19 3.77 11.23
C ALA A 144 -1.73 4.99 12.02
N ALA A 145 -0.75 4.83 12.92
CA ALA A 145 -0.14 5.91 13.68
C ALA A 145 0.80 6.77 12.82
N ASP A 146 1.46 6.18 11.82
CA ASP A 146 2.31 6.89 10.85
C ASP A 146 1.49 7.73 9.84
N GLY A 147 0.17 7.50 9.77
CA GLY A 147 -0.75 8.17 8.87
C GLY A 147 -0.85 7.51 7.49
N ASP A 148 -0.31 6.30 7.35
CA ASP A 148 -0.15 5.61 6.06
C ASP A 148 -1.45 4.98 5.53
N LEU A 149 -2.49 4.91 6.37
CA LEU A 149 -3.70 4.14 6.10
C LEU A 149 -4.99 4.98 6.09
N PHE A 150 -5.90 4.65 5.17
CA PHE A 150 -7.28 5.18 5.18
C PHE A 150 -8.11 4.60 6.33
N ASP A 151 -8.94 5.43 6.97
CA ASP A 151 -9.97 5.01 7.92
C ASP A 151 -11.22 4.51 7.17
N LEU A 152 -11.49 3.23 7.35
CA LEU A 152 -12.57 2.47 6.73
C LEU A 152 -13.88 2.53 7.53
N ALA A 153 -13.90 3.13 8.73
CA ALA A 153 -15.08 3.10 9.61
C ALA A 153 -16.35 3.61 8.90
N ARG A 154 -16.21 4.66 8.07
CA ARG A 154 -17.33 5.21 7.29
C ARG A 154 -17.79 4.26 6.17
N ALA A 155 -16.86 3.66 5.45
CA ALA A 155 -17.18 2.70 4.40
C ALA A 155 -17.88 1.45 4.98
N LEU A 156 -17.39 0.95 6.11
CA LEU A 156 -17.92 -0.24 6.77
C LEU A 156 -19.35 -0.07 7.28
N LYS A 157 -19.75 1.14 7.71
CA LYS A 157 -21.14 1.41 8.14
C LYS A 157 -22.18 1.12 7.07
N GLY A 158 -21.84 1.29 5.79
CA GLY A 158 -22.75 1.01 4.68
C GLY A 158 -22.51 -0.35 4.02
N TRP A 159 -21.55 -1.13 4.51
CA TRP A 159 -21.21 -2.42 3.91
C TRP A 159 -22.08 -3.51 4.53
N THR A 160 -23.03 -4.00 3.75
CA THR A 160 -23.80 -5.18 4.10
C THR A 160 -23.07 -6.41 3.60
N ALA A 161 -22.59 -7.25 4.52
CA ALA A 161 -22.03 -8.55 4.15
C ALA A 161 -23.08 -9.40 3.43
N ALA A 162 -22.64 -10.30 2.56
CA ALA A 162 -23.54 -11.20 1.84
C ALA A 162 -24.40 -12.04 2.83
N PRO A 163 -25.64 -12.44 2.46
CA PRO A 163 -26.44 -13.31 3.32
C PRO A 163 -25.67 -14.60 3.68
N GLY A 164 -25.60 -14.93 4.98
CA GLY A 164 -24.85 -16.09 5.49
C GLY A 164 -23.38 -15.83 5.83
N ALA A 165 -22.87 -14.63 5.52
CA ALA A 165 -21.52 -14.22 5.84
C ALA A 165 -21.25 -14.07 7.35
N PRO A 166 -20.08 -14.50 7.88
CA PRO A 166 -19.59 -14.00 9.15
C PRO A 166 -19.44 -12.46 9.13
N PRO A 167 -19.61 -11.79 10.28
CA PRO A 167 -19.46 -10.35 10.39
C PRO A 167 -18.04 -9.92 10.03
N LEU A 168 -17.91 -8.79 9.33
CA LEU A 168 -16.64 -8.13 9.07
C LEU A 168 -15.99 -7.75 10.42
N ARG A 169 -14.75 -8.16 10.62
CA ARG A 169 -13.97 -7.87 11.83
C ARG A 169 -12.76 -7.01 11.46
N PRO A 170 -12.92 -5.70 11.31
CA PRO A 170 -11.80 -4.83 11.00
C PRO A 170 -10.80 -4.78 12.16
N VAL A 171 -9.56 -4.40 11.84
CA VAL A 171 -8.59 -3.98 12.87
C VAL A 171 -8.96 -2.57 13.31
N LEU A 172 -9.26 -2.42 14.61
CA LEU A 172 -9.74 -1.19 15.22
C LEU A 172 -8.62 -0.45 15.96
N ASP A 173 -8.67 0.88 15.91
CA ASP A 173 -7.89 1.79 16.75
C ASP A 173 -8.83 2.90 17.26
N GLY A 174 -9.32 2.75 18.48
CA GLY A 174 -10.40 3.58 19.02
C GLY A 174 -11.68 3.45 18.19
N GLU A 175 -12.18 4.57 17.64
CA GLU A 175 -13.34 4.60 16.74
C GLU A 175 -13.00 4.40 15.25
N ARG A 176 -11.71 4.29 14.91
CA ARG A 176 -11.21 4.15 13.54
C ARG A 176 -11.04 2.68 13.16
N ALA A 177 -11.08 2.38 11.85
CA ALA A 177 -10.89 1.02 11.33
C ALA A 177 -9.90 1.01 10.15
N PHE A 178 -8.86 0.18 10.17
CA PHE A 178 -7.72 0.29 9.22
C PHE A 178 -7.49 -0.87 8.28
N GLY A 179 -8.12 -2.01 8.52
CA GLY A 179 -7.90 -3.17 7.67
C GLY A 179 -8.97 -4.23 7.85
N LEU A 180 -9.08 -5.10 6.86
CA LEU A 180 -9.97 -6.25 6.91
C LEU A 180 -9.18 -7.55 6.73
N PRO A 181 -9.45 -8.56 7.58
CA PRO A 181 -8.89 -9.88 7.38
C PRO A 181 -9.39 -10.47 6.06
N VAL A 182 -8.45 -10.82 5.19
CA VAL A 182 -8.72 -11.56 3.97
C VAL A 182 -8.28 -13.00 4.12
N ARG A 183 -9.13 -13.90 3.64
CA ARG A 183 -8.85 -15.33 3.55
C ARG A 183 -9.29 -15.78 2.18
N ALA A 184 -8.33 -16.11 1.33
CA ALA A 184 -8.59 -16.48 -0.05
C ALA A 184 -7.63 -17.59 -0.47
N ASP A 185 -8.18 -18.78 -0.81
CA ASP A 185 -7.42 -19.90 -1.40
C ASP A 185 -6.13 -20.30 -0.64
N ASP A 186 -6.06 -20.05 0.69
CA ASP A 186 -4.91 -20.22 1.61
C ASP A 186 -4.08 -18.98 1.93
N ALA A 187 -4.28 -17.84 1.25
CA ALA A 187 -3.72 -16.56 1.69
C ALA A 187 -4.40 -16.12 2.99
N THR A 188 -3.61 -15.70 3.98
CA THR A 188 -4.10 -15.12 5.24
C THR A 188 -3.37 -13.83 5.53
N GLY A 189 -4.11 -12.76 5.76
CA GLY A 189 -3.52 -11.48 6.13
C GLY A 189 -4.58 -10.43 6.40
N VAL A 190 -4.14 -9.21 6.65
CA VAL A 190 -5.00 -8.04 6.78
C VAL A 190 -4.75 -7.12 5.60
N MET A 191 -5.77 -6.89 4.79
CA MET A 191 -5.68 -5.89 3.72
C MET A 191 -6.00 -4.51 4.25
N VAL A 192 -5.14 -3.55 3.90
CA VAL A 192 -5.26 -2.14 4.26
C VAL A 192 -5.16 -1.25 3.02
N LEU A 193 -5.77 -0.06 3.09
CA LEU A 193 -5.75 0.92 2.00
C LEU A 193 -4.67 1.97 2.26
N SER A 194 -3.75 2.11 1.31
CA SER A 194 -2.66 3.09 1.33
C SER A 194 -3.18 4.50 1.04
N VAL A 195 -2.80 5.49 1.85
CA VAL A 195 -3.19 6.91 1.63
C VAL A 195 -2.58 7.51 0.37
N HIS A 196 -1.40 7.03 -0.03
CA HIS A 196 -0.72 7.46 -1.25
C HIS A 196 -1.11 6.64 -2.49
N GLY A 197 -2.04 5.68 -2.35
CA GLY A 197 -2.60 4.93 -3.45
C GLY A 197 -3.15 5.82 -4.56
N ARG A 198 -2.96 5.40 -5.81
CA ARG A 198 -3.47 6.08 -7.01
C ARG A 198 -5.00 6.01 -7.10
N ASN A 199 -5.61 4.91 -6.65
CA ASN A 199 -7.01 4.60 -6.88
C ASN A 199 -7.71 4.12 -5.59
N PRO A 200 -7.93 5.01 -4.60
CA PRO A 200 -8.50 4.62 -3.31
C PRO A 200 -9.94 4.10 -3.40
N GLY A 201 -10.76 4.61 -4.34
CA GLY A 201 -12.10 4.09 -4.61
C GLY A 201 -12.07 2.67 -5.17
N GLY A 202 -11.20 2.41 -6.17
CA GLY A 202 -11.00 1.07 -6.72
C GLY A 202 -10.42 0.10 -5.70
N ALA A 203 -9.49 0.57 -4.86
CA ALA A 203 -8.93 -0.18 -3.75
C ALA A 203 -10.01 -0.64 -2.77
N LEU A 204 -10.95 0.24 -2.43
CA LEU A 204 -12.07 -0.09 -1.55
C LEU A 204 -12.99 -1.16 -2.18
N GLU A 205 -13.25 -1.08 -3.49
CA GLU A 205 -14.06 -2.08 -4.20
C GLU A 205 -13.36 -3.45 -4.28
N VAL A 206 -12.05 -3.48 -4.56
CA VAL A 206 -11.25 -4.71 -4.56
C VAL A 206 -11.23 -5.32 -3.16
N LEU A 207 -10.99 -4.52 -2.12
CA LEU A 207 -11.06 -4.97 -0.73
C LEU A 207 -12.43 -5.57 -0.41
N ARG A 208 -13.50 -4.93 -0.86
CA ARG A 208 -14.86 -5.42 -0.70
C ARG A 208 -15.06 -6.78 -1.32
N ALA A 209 -14.73 -6.91 -2.60
CA ALA A 209 -14.90 -8.15 -3.34
C ALA A 209 -14.10 -9.31 -2.74
N LEU A 210 -12.86 -9.06 -2.31
CA LEU A 210 -12.00 -10.09 -1.72
C LEU A 210 -12.44 -10.48 -0.30
N ALA A 211 -12.90 -9.52 0.50
CA ALA A 211 -13.46 -9.81 1.82
C ALA A 211 -14.82 -10.53 1.73
N ASP A 212 -15.62 -10.27 0.68
CA ASP A 212 -16.90 -10.95 0.46
C ASP A 212 -16.72 -12.37 -0.13
N ALA A 213 -15.69 -12.60 -0.95
CA ALA A 213 -15.37 -13.92 -1.51
C ALA A 213 -15.06 -14.96 -0.42
N ARG A 214 -14.51 -14.53 0.73
CA ARG A 214 -14.33 -15.33 1.95
C ARG A 214 -15.61 -16.05 2.40
N LEU A 215 -16.78 -15.54 2.05
CA LEU A 215 -18.06 -15.87 2.66
C LEU A 215 -18.84 -16.93 1.86
N ARG A 216 -18.27 -17.43 0.74
CA ARG A 216 -18.93 -18.38 -0.16
C ARG A 216 -18.23 -19.74 -0.29
N ASP A 217 -16.99 -19.84 0.18
CA ASP A 217 -16.16 -21.05 0.08
C ASP A 217 -16.17 -21.89 1.39
N ASP A 218 -16.95 -21.46 2.42
CA ASP A 218 -17.30 -22.21 3.65
C ASP A 218 -18.75 -22.75 3.56
#